data_AF-A0A8T3VT95-F1
#
_entry.id   AF-A0A8T3VT95-F1
#
_cell.length_a   1.000
_cell.length_b   1.000
_cell.length_c   1.000
_cell.angle_alpha   90.00
_cell.angle_beta   90.00
_cell.angle_gamma   90.00
#
_symmetry.space_group_name_H-M   'P 1'
#
loop_
_entity.id
_entity.type
_entity.pdbx_description
1 polymer ?
#
loop_
_entity_poly.entity_id
_entity_poly.type
_entity_poly.pdbx_seq_one_letter_code
_entity_poly.pdbx_strand_id
1 'polypeptide(L)'
;MKAAYGSFIEGLDVIFCSDLCADIAAARFNVTWERTSPMVMSVRDDNVRTIMSGESSFYFGRTAYGDPDAVKAFYFACSASFSPIEHYVATALFLRNSDNSSVTIGLGFILDNGGTIEIVQEGNFTLIRELGSNEKVLVFDASTGLLHDQMQVIYGAFCYSNQQTDWAYDLGSELLNNFGPIWDYLCSNGDLPNLSLPATNFLKSANLFLGFGSLFVVEVAELTG
;
A
#
# COMPACT_ATOMS: atom_id res chain seq x y z
N MET A 1 -22.80 -17.68 1.08
CA MET A 1 -23.08 -16.25 0.80
C MET A 1 -22.20 -15.29 1.60
N LYS A 2 -21.78 -15.59 2.84
CA LYS A 2 -20.87 -14.70 3.58
C LYS A 2 -19.43 -14.66 3.07
N ALA A 3 -18.98 -15.69 2.35
CA ALA A 3 -17.63 -15.67 1.79
C ALA A 3 -17.41 -14.50 0.81
N ALA A 4 -18.33 -14.34 -0.15
CA ALA A 4 -18.33 -13.21 -1.07
C ALA A 4 -18.53 -11.85 -0.37
N TYR A 5 -19.24 -11.82 0.76
CA TYR A 5 -19.44 -10.60 1.54
C TYR A 5 -18.17 -10.19 2.30
N GLY A 6 -17.44 -11.13 2.89
CA GLY A 6 -16.15 -10.87 3.51
C GLY A 6 -15.11 -10.38 2.50
N SER A 7 -15.00 -11.03 1.35
CA SER A 7 -14.14 -10.56 0.25
C SER A 7 -14.54 -9.17 -0.28
N PHE A 8 -15.85 -8.87 -0.27
CA PHE A 8 -16.33 -7.53 -0.63
C PHE A 8 -15.89 -6.47 0.38
N ILE A 9 -15.99 -6.74 1.69
CA ILE A 9 -15.54 -5.80 2.73
C ILE A 9 -14.01 -5.65 2.68
N GLU A 10 -13.25 -6.72 2.54
CA GLU A 10 -11.78 -6.63 2.39
C GLU A 10 -11.38 -5.71 1.24
N GLY A 11 -12.02 -5.86 0.08
CA GLY A 11 -11.79 -4.96 -1.05
C GLY A 11 -12.17 -3.51 -0.73
N LEU A 12 -13.23 -3.26 0.03
CA LEU A 12 -13.60 -1.92 0.49
C LEU A 12 -12.58 -1.35 1.48
N ASP A 13 -12.06 -2.15 2.41
CA ASP A 13 -11.03 -1.71 3.36
C ASP A 13 -9.73 -1.36 2.64
N VAL A 14 -9.32 -2.15 1.64
CA VAL A 14 -8.15 -1.83 0.79
C VAL A 14 -8.36 -0.51 0.04
N ILE A 15 -9.53 -0.33 -0.60
CA ILE A 15 -9.85 0.91 -1.32
C ILE A 15 -9.86 2.11 -0.37
N PHE A 16 -10.47 1.96 0.81
CA PHE A 16 -10.53 2.98 1.84
C PHE A 16 -9.13 3.38 2.33
N CYS A 17 -8.29 2.41 2.71
CA CYS A 17 -6.92 2.66 3.14
C CYS A 17 -6.07 3.31 2.04
N SER A 18 -6.29 2.92 0.78
CA SER A 18 -5.62 3.51 -0.37
C SER A 18 -6.03 4.98 -0.57
N ASP A 19 -7.31 5.30 -0.41
CA ASP A 19 -7.81 6.68 -0.51
C ASP A 19 -7.39 7.55 0.66
N LEU A 20 -7.35 7.00 1.87
CA LEU A 20 -6.76 7.65 3.03
C LEU A 20 -5.30 8.07 2.75
N CYS A 21 -4.49 7.16 2.18
CA CYS A 21 -3.11 7.48 1.80
C CYS A 21 -3.06 8.59 0.73
N ALA A 22 -4.01 8.59 -0.22
CA ALA A 22 -4.08 9.62 -1.24
C ALA A 22 -4.47 10.99 -0.67
N ASP A 23 -5.46 11.08 0.20
CA ASP A 23 -5.86 12.34 0.84
C ASP A 23 -4.72 12.95 1.67
N ILE A 24 -3.96 12.10 2.35
CA ILE A 24 -2.82 12.52 3.15
C ILE A 24 -1.64 12.91 2.27
N ALA A 25 -1.33 12.15 1.21
CA ALA A 25 -0.31 12.52 0.25
C ALA A 25 -0.63 13.84 -0.45
N ALA A 26 -1.90 14.05 -0.80
CA ALA A 26 -2.41 15.29 -1.38
C ALA A 26 -2.20 16.49 -0.44
N ALA A 27 -2.59 16.34 0.83
CA ALA A 27 -2.35 17.36 1.85
C ALA A 27 -0.86 17.65 2.05
N ARG A 28 -0.02 16.60 2.07
CA ARG A 28 1.42 16.71 2.33
C ARG A 28 2.19 17.38 1.19
N PHE A 29 1.87 17.03 -0.05
CA PHE A 29 2.58 17.52 -1.23
C PHE A 29 1.87 18.71 -1.91
N ASN A 30 0.79 19.23 -1.32
CA ASN A 30 -0.01 20.32 -1.88
C ASN A 30 -0.50 19.99 -3.31
N VAL A 31 -1.04 18.78 -3.47
CA VAL A 31 -1.62 18.25 -4.70
C VAL A 31 -3.12 18.10 -4.50
N THR A 32 -3.89 18.27 -5.57
CA THR A 32 -5.30 17.88 -5.60
C THR A 32 -5.46 16.61 -6.43
N TRP A 33 -6.33 15.70 -6.01
CA TRP A 33 -6.58 14.47 -6.77
C TRP A 33 -8.07 14.19 -6.88
N GLU A 34 -8.45 13.46 -7.92
CA GLU A 34 -9.81 12.94 -8.07
C GLU A 34 -9.80 11.50 -8.62
N ARG A 35 -10.88 10.76 -8.37
CA ARG A 35 -11.08 9.43 -8.94
C ARG A 35 -11.68 9.54 -10.34
N THR A 36 -10.88 9.30 -11.37
CA THR A 36 -11.30 9.37 -12.79
C THR A 36 -11.68 8.01 -13.38
N SER A 37 -11.30 6.91 -12.73
CA SER A 37 -11.78 5.57 -13.08
C SER A 37 -11.97 4.70 -11.84
N PRO A 38 -12.78 3.63 -11.91
CA PRO A 38 -12.92 2.69 -10.81
C PRO A 38 -11.56 2.06 -10.44
N MET A 39 -11.38 1.80 -9.15
CA MET A 39 -10.40 0.84 -8.67
C MET A 39 -11.07 -0.52 -8.55
N VAL A 40 -10.37 -1.56 -9.00
CA VAL A 40 -10.92 -2.91 -9.12
C VAL A 40 -10.05 -3.84 -8.31
N MET A 41 -10.67 -4.52 -7.35
CA MET A 41 -10.04 -5.61 -6.61
C MET A 41 -10.51 -6.93 -7.24
N SER A 42 -9.57 -7.79 -7.63
CA SER A 42 -9.89 -9.16 -8.03
C SER A 42 -9.76 -10.10 -6.84
N VAL A 43 -10.59 -11.13 -6.86
CA VAL A 43 -10.48 -12.24 -5.92
C VAL A 43 -10.50 -13.52 -6.69
N ARG A 44 -9.48 -14.34 -6.47
CA ARG A 44 -9.45 -15.74 -6.83
C ARG A 44 -9.55 -16.53 -5.54
N ASP A 45 -10.54 -17.39 -5.39
CA ASP A 45 -10.64 -18.33 -4.27
C ASP A 45 -10.91 -19.71 -4.85
N ASP A 46 -9.86 -20.51 -5.00
CA ASP A 46 -9.94 -21.90 -5.48
C ASP A 46 -9.27 -22.88 -4.51
N ASN A 47 -9.37 -24.17 -4.82
CA ASN A 47 -8.87 -25.24 -3.95
C ASN A 47 -7.34 -25.31 -3.84
N VAL A 48 -6.61 -24.50 -4.61
CA VAL A 48 -5.14 -24.46 -4.64
C VAL A 48 -4.61 -23.08 -4.23
N ARG A 49 -5.35 -21.99 -4.49
CA ARG A 49 -4.89 -20.61 -4.36
C ARG A 49 -6.03 -19.69 -3.96
N THR A 50 -5.75 -18.80 -3.01
CA THR A 50 -6.54 -17.59 -2.82
C THR A 50 -5.68 -16.38 -3.15
N ILE A 51 -6.17 -15.47 -3.98
CA ILE A 51 -5.52 -14.20 -4.31
C ILE A 51 -6.53 -13.07 -4.16
N MET A 52 -6.22 -12.02 -3.40
CA MET A 52 -6.89 -10.71 -3.54
C MET A 52 -5.85 -9.66 -3.92
N SER A 53 -6.05 -8.99 -5.05
CA SER A 53 -5.16 -7.89 -5.45
C SER A 53 -5.86 -6.85 -6.32
N GLY A 54 -5.29 -5.64 -6.37
CA GLY A 54 -5.71 -4.61 -7.31
C GLY A 54 -5.40 -4.99 -8.78
N GLU A 55 -6.43 -5.05 -9.63
CA GLU A 55 -6.30 -5.22 -11.09
C GLU A 55 -6.46 -3.90 -11.87
N SER A 56 -6.51 -2.77 -11.15
CA SER A 56 -6.52 -1.45 -11.77
C SER A 56 -5.13 -1.05 -12.25
N SER A 57 -5.05 -0.03 -13.11
CA SER A 57 -3.77 0.66 -13.35
C SER A 57 -3.09 1.04 -12.03
N PHE A 58 -1.76 1.12 -11.98
CA PHE A 58 -1.02 1.55 -10.77
C PHE A 58 -1.28 3.01 -10.35
N TYR A 59 -2.01 3.79 -11.15
CA TYR A 59 -2.61 5.05 -10.73
C TYR A 59 -3.83 4.86 -9.79
N PHE A 60 -4.33 3.62 -9.64
CA PHE A 60 -5.53 3.24 -8.91
C PHE A 60 -6.76 4.09 -9.26
N GLY A 61 -6.86 4.48 -10.53
CA GLY A 61 -7.93 5.32 -11.04
C GLY A 61 -7.91 6.76 -10.53
N ARG A 62 -6.77 7.22 -10.03
CA ARG A 62 -6.56 8.60 -9.58
C ARG A 62 -5.93 9.44 -10.68
N THR A 63 -6.38 10.69 -10.77
CA THR A 63 -5.68 11.74 -11.50
C THR A 63 -5.30 12.84 -10.49
N ALA A 64 -4.02 13.19 -10.45
CA ALA A 64 -3.47 14.21 -9.58
C ALA A 64 -3.06 15.46 -10.36
N TYR A 65 -3.27 16.63 -9.74
CA TYR A 65 -2.99 17.95 -10.29
C TYR A 65 -2.18 18.77 -9.30
N GLY A 66 -1.11 19.40 -9.78
CA GLY A 66 -0.19 20.20 -8.97
C GLY A 66 1.14 20.41 -9.68
N ASP A 67 2.16 20.79 -8.91
CA ASP A 67 3.54 20.82 -9.40
C ASP A 67 3.98 19.41 -9.88
N PRO A 68 4.72 19.28 -11.00
CA PRO A 68 5.08 17.96 -11.54
C PRO A 68 5.85 17.06 -10.56
N ASP A 69 6.76 17.60 -9.75
CA ASP A 69 7.54 16.78 -8.82
C ASP A 69 6.72 16.44 -7.57
N ALA A 70 5.85 17.35 -7.14
CA ALA A 70 4.84 17.06 -6.12
C ALA A 70 3.84 15.96 -6.57
N VAL A 71 3.46 15.95 -7.85
CA VAL A 71 2.59 14.91 -8.43
C VAL A 71 3.32 13.57 -8.49
N LYS A 72 4.61 13.52 -8.83
CA LYS A 72 5.41 12.30 -8.74
C LYS A 72 5.52 11.80 -7.30
N ALA A 73 5.78 12.69 -6.35
CA ALA A 73 5.83 12.36 -4.92
C ALA A 73 4.50 11.74 -4.44
N PHE A 74 3.37 12.32 -4.87
CA PHE A 74 2.04 11.80 -4.61
C PHE A 74 1.86 10.39 -5.18
N TYR A 75 2.19 10.17 -6.45
CA TYR A 75 2.06 8.86 -7.08
C TYR A 75 2.96 7.81 -6.45
N PHE A 76 4.19 8.18 -6.08
CA PHE A 76 5.10 7.30 -5.35
C PHE A 76 4.51 6.88 -4.01
N ALA A 77 4.09 7.85 -3.18
CA ALA A 77 3.55 7.55 -1.86
C ALA A 77 2.31 6.66 -1.94
N CYS A 78 1.41 6.92 -2.90
CA CYS A 78 0.21 6.12 -3.12
C CYS A 78 0.52 4.69 -3.58
N SER A 79 1.38 4.54 -4.59
CA SER A 79 1.69 3.23 -5.18
C SER A 79 2.58 2.38 -4.27
N ALA A 80 3.55 2.97 -3.60
CA ALA A 80 4.42 2.27 -2.66
C ALA A 80 3.69 1.78 -1.40
N SER A 81 2.64 2.49 -0.98
CA SER A 81 1.80 2.09 0.15
C SER A 81 0.82 0.96 -0.18
N PHE A 82 0.59 0.64 -1.46
CA PHE A 82 -0.45 -0.31 -1.86
C PHE A 82 -0.16 -1.75 -1.43
N SER A 83 1.03 -2.28 -1.72
CA SER A 83 1.43 -3.63 -1.28
C SER A 83 1.36 -3.83 0.25
N PRO A 84 1.82 -2.86 1.08
CA PRO A 84 1.58 -2.87 2.52
C PRO A 84 0.10 -2.84 2.93
N ILE A 85 -0.75 -2.06 2.24
CA ILE A 85 -2.19 -2.00 2.52
C ILE A 85 -2.81 -3.39 2.34
N GLU A 86 -2.58 -4.01 1.17
CA GLU A 86 -3.06 -5.37 0.91
C GLU A 86 -2.57 -6.34 1.99
N HIS A 87 -1.29 -6.22 2.38
CA HIS A 87 -0.69 -7.07 3.41
C HIS A 87 -1.41 -6.98 4.77
N TYR A 88 -1.56 -5.77 5.28
CA TYR A 88 -2.05 -5.56 6.64
C TYR A 88 -3.57 -5.66 6.75
N VAL A 89 -4.30 -5.32 5.69
CA VAL A 89 -5.73 -5.65 5.61
C VAL A 89 -5.87 -7.16 5.68
N ALA A 90 -5.27 -7.94 4.79
CA ALA A 90 -5.49 -9.37 4.83
C ALA A 90 -4.93 -10.02 6.12
N THR A 91 -3.87 -9.48 6.75
CA THR A 91 -3.40 -9.95 8.06
C THR A 91 -4.41 -9.71 9.19
N ALA A 92 -5.14 -8.60 9.16
CA ALA A 92 -6.22 -8.33 10.12
C ALA A 92 -7.37 -9.33 9.98
N LEU A 93 -7.67 -9.73 8.75
CA LEU A 93 -8.74 -10.67 8.45
C LEU A 93 -8.28 -12.13 8.59
N PHE A 94 -6.97 -12.40 8.50
CA PHE A 94 -6.40 -13.74 8.56
C PHE A 94 -5.07 -13.74 9.32
N LEU A 95 -5.14 -14.14 10.59
CA LEU A 95 -4.03 -14.20 11.55
C LEU A 95 -2.85 -15.13 11.18
N ARG A 96 -2.79 -15.65 9.95
CA ARG A 96 -1.76 -16.59 9.47
C ARG A 96 -0.93 -16.07 8.30
N ASN A 97 -1.12 -14.83 7.86
CA ASN A 97 -0.33 -14.29 6.75
C ASN A 97 1.10 -14.04 7.22
N SER A 98 2.06 -14.58 6.47
CA SER A 98 3.48 -14.37 6.71
C SER A 98 3.89 -13.02 6.13
N ASP A 99 4.74 -12.28 6.82
CA ASP A 99 5.31 -11.03 6.29
C ASP A 99 6.08 -11.24 4.96
N ASN A 100 6.46 -12.47 4.62
CA ASN A 100 7.05 -12.83 3.34
C ASN A 100 6.04 -13.00 2.19
N SER A 101 4.75 -12.71 2.37
CA SER A 101 3.73 -12.88 1.33
C SER A 101 3.24 -11.58 0.68
N SER A 102 3.86 -10.43 0.99
CA SER A 102 3.69 -9.17 0.23
C SER A 102 5.00 -8.82 -0.47
N VAL A 103 4.95 -8.06 -1.57
CA VAL A 103 6.18 -7.65 -2.27
C VAL A 103 6.99 -6.71 -1.39
N THR A 104 6.41 -5.57 -1.00
CA THR A 104 7.13 -4.55 -0.23
C THR A 104 7.51 -5.05 1.16
N ILE A 105 6.56 -5.68 1.88
CA ILE A 105 6.82 -6.21 3.23
C ILE A 105 7.77 -7.41 3.16
N GLY A 106 7.62 -8.28 2.15
CA GLY A 106 8.45 -9.46 2.00
C GLY A 106 9.90 -9.14 1.64
N LEU A 107 10.15 -8.13 0.80
CA LEU A 107 11.51 -7.65 0.55
C LEU A 107 12.14 -7.05 1.82
N GLY A 108 11.35 -6.33 2.64
CA GLY A 108 11.79 -5.87 3.96
C GLY A 108 12.10 -7.02 4.92
N PHE A 109 11.24 -8.05 4.95
CA PHE A 109 11.45 -9.27 5.74
C PHE A 109 12.73 -10.01 5.34
N ILE A 110 13.00 -10.13 4.04
CA ILE A 110 14.23 -10.76 3.51
C ILE A 110 15.46 -9.98 3.99
N LEU A 111 15.46 -8.65 3.90
CA LEU A 111 16.55 -7.81 4.40
C LEU A 111 16.78 -7.98 5.90
N ASP A 112 15.72 -7.95 6.70
CA ASP A 112 15.78 -8.08 8.17
C ASP A 112 16.34 -9.44 8.61
N ASN A 113 16.14 -10.49 7.80
CA ASN A 113 16.65 -11.83 8.04
C ASN A 113 18.02 -12.11 7.39
N GLY A 114 18.76 -11.07 6.99
CA GLY A 114 20.10 -11.19 6.44
C GLY A 114 20.16 -11.64 4.98
N GLY A 115 19.03 -11.65 4.28
CA GLY A 115 18.96 -11.82 2.84
C GLY A 115 19.54 -10.61 2.10
N THR A 116 19.76 -10.78 0.79
CA THR A 116 20.33 -9.73 -0.05
C THR A 116 19.31 -9.26 -1.07
N ILE A 117 19.11 -7.95 -1.14
CA ILE A 117 18.31 -7.30 -2.18
C ILE A 117 19.27 -6.72 -3.22
N GLU A 118 18.97 -6.93 -4.49
CA GLU A 118 19.64 -6.27 -5.60
C GLU A 118 18.80 -5.09 -6.09
N ILE A 119 19.48 -3.98 -6.38
CA ILE A 119 18.91 -2.78 -6.97
C ILE A 119 19.60 -2.56 -8.31
N VAL A 120 18.82 -2.58 -9.40
CA VAL A 120 19.32 -2.45 -10.77
C VAL A 120 18.62 -1.27 -11.41
N GLN A 121 19.39 -0.26 -11.82
CA GLN A 121 18.87 0.91 -12.51
C GLN A 121 19.18 0.82 -14.02
N GLU A 122 18.15 0.98 -14.84
CA GLU A 122 18.24 1.02 -16.30
C GLU A 122 17.37 2.15 -16.86
N GLY A 123 18.02 3.25 -17.28
CA GLY A 123 17.33 4.46 -17.71
C GLY A 123 16.49 5.06 -16.58
N ASN A 124 15.18 5.23 -16.83
CA ASN A 124 14.23 5.76 -15.85
C ASN A 124 13.67 4.70 -14.90
N PHE A 125 14.03 3.43 -15.07
CA PHE A 125 13.50 2.34 -14.26
C PHE A 125 14.51 1.87 -13.23
N THR A 126 14.06 1.71 -11.98
CA THR A 126 14.83 1.06 -10.92
C THR A 126 14.10 -0.20 -10.49
N LEU A 127 14.74 -1.34 -10.70
CA LEU A 127 14.27 -2.64 -10.28
C LEU A 127 14.85 -2.98 -8.91
N ILE A 128 14.01 -3.47 -7.99
CA ILE A 128 14.39 -3.88 -6.63
C ILE A 128 13.82 -5.27 -6.37
N ARG A 129 14.67 -6.25 -6.09
CA ARG A 129 14.24 -7.64 -5.82
C ARG A 129 15.26 -8.39 -4.97
N GLU A 130 14.91 -9.58 -4.50
CA GLU A 130 15.88 -10.48 -3.88
C GLU A 130 16.93 -10.95 -4.89
N LEU A 131 18.21 -10.99 -4.47
CA LEU A 131 19.32 -11.39 -5.31
C LEU A 131 19.09 -12.80 -5.90
N GLY A 132 18.96 -12.88 -7.22
CA GLY A 132 18.77 -14.15 -7.93
C GLY A 132 17.34 -14.71 -7.90
N SER A 133 16.35 -13.92 -7.43
CA SER A 133 14.94 -14.32 -7.35
C SER A 133 14.03 -13.26 -7.95
N ASN A 134 13.11 -13.68 -8.82
CA ASN A 134 12.06 -12.82 -9.41
C ASN A 134 10.69 -13.06 -8.76
N GLU A 135 10.63 -13.67 -7.58
CA GLU A 135 9.35 -13.96 -6.93
C GLU A 135 8.64 -12.70 -6.42
N LYS A 136 9.42 -11.69 -6.01
CA LYS A 136 8.96 -10.39 -5.52
C LYS A 136 9.81 -9.31 -6.17
N VAL A 137 9.19 -8.45 -6.94
CA VAL A 137 9.88 -7.40 -7.69
C VAL A 137 9.13 -6.10 -7.50
N LEU A 138 9.86 -5.06 -7.13
CA LEU A 138 9.40 -3.68 -7.28
C LEU A 138 10.07 -3.07 -8.51
N VAL A 139 9.30 -2.34 -9.30
CA VAL A 139 9.79 -1.56 -10.43
C VAL A 139 9.36 -0.12 -10.24
N PHE A 140 10.32 0.74 -9.96
CA PHE A 140 10.10 2.17 -9.85
C PHE A 140 10.30 2.84 -11.20
N ASP A 141 9.34 3.66 -11.64
CA ASP A 141 9.43 4.51 -12.82
C ASP A 141 9.65 5.97 -12.39
N ALA A 142 10.87 6.46 -12.56
CA ALA A 142 11.26 7.83 -12.19
C ALA A 142 10.55 8.92 -13.01
N SER A 143 9.98 8.58 -14.18
CA SER A 143 9.29 9.56 -15.02
C SER A 143 7.88 9.88 -14.52
N THR A 144 7.20 8.89 -13.96
CA THR A 144 5.82 8.98 -13.47
C THR A 144 5.75 9.05 -11.93
N GLY A 145 6.80 8.60 -11.24
CA GLY A 145 6.82 8.43 -9.79
C GLY A 145 6.15 7.13 -9.33
N LEU A 146 5.69 6.26 -10.22
CA LEU A 146 5.00 5.04 -9.83
C LEU A 146 5.97 3.95 -9.36
N LEU A 147 5.60 3.27 -8.26
CA LEU A 147 6.23 2.02 -7.81
C LEU A 147 5.29 0.86 -8.10
N HIS A 148 5.64 0.03 -9.07
CA HIS A 148 4.87 -1.16 -9.42
C HIS A 148 5.38 -2.34 -8.61
N ASP A 149 4.48 -3.09 -7.99
CA ASP A 149 4.80 -4.35 -7.36
C ASP A 149 4.37 -5.53 -8.22
N GLN A 150 5.15 -6.60 -8.16
CA GLN A 150 4.88 -7.83 -8.88
C GLN A 150 5.29 -9.02 -8.01
N MET A 151 4.35 -9.92 -7.80
CA MET A 151 4.59 -11.16 -7.08
C MET A 151 4.23 -12.38 -7.94
N GLN A 152 5.08 -13.41 -7.95
CA GLN A 152 4.81 -14.68 -8.64
C GLN A 152 4.17 -15.74 -7.73
N VAL A 153 3.97 -15.40 -6.45
CA VAL A 153 3.49 -16.30 -5.39
C VAL A 153 2.09 -15.88 -4.91
N ILE A 154 1.37 -16.84 -4.31
CA ILE A 154 -0.02 -16.75 -3.86
C ILE A 154 -0.14 -15.83 -2.63
N TYR A 155 -1.07 -14.88 -2.65
CA TYR A 155 -1.43 -14.06 -1.48
C TYR A 155 -2.94 -13.96 -1.30
N GLY A 156 -3.47 -14.64 -0.30
CA GLY A 156 -4.88 -14.51 0.03
C GLY A 156 -5.28 -15.57 1.03
N ALA A 157 -6.57 -15.62 1.32
CA ALA A 157 -7.01 -16.40 2.46
C ALA A 157 -8.25 -17.24 2.22
N PHE A 158 -8.13 -18.51 2.62
CA PHE A 158 -9.13 -19.53 2.39
C PHE A 158 -10.42 -19.26 3.16
N CYS A 159 -11.54 -19.30 2.43
CA CYS A 159 -12.89 -19.42 2.98
C CYS A 159 -13.21 -18.42 4.10
N TYR A 160 -13.66 -17.23 3.71
CA TYR A 160 -14.30 -16.27 4.61
C TYR A 160 -15.44 -16.91 5.41
N SER A 161 -15.17 -17.20 6.69
CA SER A 161 -16.18 -17.60 7.67
C SER A 161 -16.77 -16.36 8.35
N ASN A 162 -17.75 -16.54 9.24
CA ASN A 162 -18.37 -15.43 9.97
C ASN A 162 -17.32 -14.54 10.65
N GLN A 163 -16.30 -15.15 11.25
CA GLN A 163 -15.32 -14.45 12.06
C GLN A 163 -14.47 -13.47 11.23
N GLN A 164 -14.05 -13.84 10.02
CA GLN A 164 -13.24 -12.96 9.18
C GLN A 164 -14.05 -11.80 8.61
N THR A 165 -15.35 -12.01 8.39
CA THR A 165 -16.26 -10.92 8.02
C THR A 165 -16.36 -9.89 9.14
N ASP A 166 -16.52 -10.37 10.38
CA ASP A 166 -16.62 -9.48 11.55
C ASP A 166 -15.29 -8.74 11.77
N TRP A 167 -14.15 -9.39 11.59
CA TRP A 167 -12.83 -8.74 11.66
C TRP A 167 -12.60 -7.67 10.59
N ALA A 168 -13.07 -7.89 9.36
CA ALA A 168 -13.00 -6.87 8.32
C ALA A 168 -13.84 -5.64 8.70
N TYR A 169 -15.08 -5.87 9.14
CA TYR A 169 -15.95 -4.81 9.64
C TYR A 169 -15.34 -4.05 10.83
N ASP A 170 -14.72 -4.77 11.77
CA ASP A 170 -14.07 -4.18 12.94
C ASP A 170 -12.86 -3.32 12.54
N LEU A 171 -12.04 -3.77 11.58
CA LEU A 171 -10.92 -2.98 11.05
C LEU A 171 -11.40 -1.69 10.40
N GLY A 172 -12.35 -1.78 9.46
CA GLY A 172 -12.90 -0.58 8.80
C GLY A 172 -13.53 0.38 9.81
N SER A 173 -14.27 -0.15 10.79
CA SER A 173 -14.88 0.66 11.87
C SER A 173 -13.82 1.31 12.76
N GLU A 174 -12.74 0.61 13.10
CA GLU A 174 -11.63 1.13 13.89
C GLU A 174 -10.97 2.32 13.16
N LEU A 175 -10.67 2.18 11.88
CA LEU A 175 -10.05 3.25 11.08
C LEU A 175 -10.98 4.47 10.94
N LEU A 176 -12.26 4.24 10.66
CA LEU A 176 -13.25 5.32 10.52
C LEU A 176 -13.46 6.09 11.83
N ASN A 177 -13.60 5.38 12.96
CA ASN A 177 -13.82 6.00 14.27
C ASN A 177 -12.59 6.77 14.77
N ASN A 178 -11.39 6.46 14.25
CA ASN A 178 -10.14 7.12 14.61
C ASN A 178 -9.58 8.01 13.49
N PHE A 179 -10.40 8.39 12.50
CA PHE A 179 -9.94 9.17 11.34
C PHE A 179 -9.20 10.46 11.73
N GLY A 180 -9.74 11.24 12.67
CA GLY A 180 -9.10 12.48 13.15
C GLY A 180 -7.69 12.26 13.73
N PRO A 181 -7.54 11.41 14.75
CA PRO A 181 -6.21 11.04 15.28
C PRO A 181 -5.26 10.45 14.22
N ILE A 182 -5.76 9.64 13.29
CA ILE A 182 -4.96 9.09 12.19
C ILE A 182 -4.46 10.21 11.27
N TRP A 183 -5.33 11.15 10.93
CA TRP A 183 -4.97 12.33 10.14
C TRP A 183 -3.86 13.14 10.82
N ASP A 184 -4.00 13.40 12.12
CA ASP A 184 -3.00 14.14 12.89
C ASP A 184 -1.66 13.41 12.97
N TYR A 185 -1.65 12.09 13.13
CA TYR A 185 -0.44 11.26 13.10
C TYR A 185 0.30 11.40 11.75
N LEU A 186 -0.42 11.29 10.64
CA LEU A 186 0.19 11.23 9.31
C LEU A 186 0.52 12.61 8.70
N CYS A 187 -0.19 13.66 9.10
CA CYS A 187 -0.01 15.02 8.57
C CYS A 187 0.73 15.98 9.53
N SER A 188 0.61 15.79 10.84
CA SER A 188 0.95 16.81 11.84
C SER A 188 1.96 16.35 12.89
N ASN A 189 2.61 15.20 12.69
CA ASN A 189 3.46 14.53 13.69
C ASN A 189 2.73 14.30 15.02
N GLY A 190 1.41 14.05 14.96
CA GLY A 190 0.64 13.64 16.12
C GLY A 190 1.09 12.28 16.67
N ASP A 191 0.61 11.91 17.85
CA ASP A 191 0.86 10.57 18.39
C ASP A 191 0.05 9.53 17.62
N LEU A 192 0.65 8.35 17.40
CA LEU A 192 -0.06 7.23 16.80
C LEU A 192 -1.19 6.77 17.73
N PRO A 193 -2.46 6.75 17.28
CA PRO A 193 -3.56 6.28 18.12
C PRO A 193 -3.37 4.82 18.53
N ASN A 194 -3.93 4.45 19.67
CA ASN A 194 -3.93 3.08 20.15
C ASN A 194 -4.93 2.25 19.33
N LEU A 195 -4.43 1.57 18.29
CA LEU A 195 -5.20 0.74 17.38
C LEU A 195 -4.75 -0.73 17.45
N SER A 196 -5.49 -1.60 16.76
CA SER A 196 -5.06 -2.97 16.50
C SER A 196 -3.67 -3.00 15.84
N LEU A 197 -2.94 -4.09 16.05
CA LEU A 197 -1.60 -4.26 15.50
C LEU A 197 -1.55 -4.14 13.96
N PRO A 198 -2.49 -4.74 13.20
CA PRO A 198 -2.53 -4.56 11.74
C PRO A 198 -2.73 -3.10 11.33
N ALA A 199 -3.69 -2.39 11.95
CA ALA A 199 -3.92 -0.96 11.67
C ALA A 199 -2.68 -0.12 12.01
N THR A 200 -2.07 -0.37 13.16
CA THR A 200 -0.82 0.28 13.59
C THR A 200 0.30 0.08 12.58
N ASN A 201 0.51 -1.14 12.09
CA ASN A 201 1.58 -1.46 11.15
C ASN A 201 1.32 -0.88 9.75
N PHE A 202 0.06 -0.88 9.30
CA PHE A 202 -0.36 -0.17 8.10
C PHE A 202 -0.01 1.32 8.20
N LEU A 203 -0.43 2.01 9.27
CA LEU A 203 -0.19 3.44 9.43
C LEU A 203 1.29 3.79 9.49
N LYS A 204 2.10 2.98 10.17
CA LYS A 204 3.57 3.15 10.17
C LYS A 204 4.16 3.01 8.77
N SER A 205 3.68 2.03 8.00
CA SER A 205 4.14 1.80 6.62
C SER A 205 3.73 2.95 5.71
N ALA A 206 2.48 3.39 5.79
CA ALA A 206 2.00 4.55 5.04
C ALA A 206 2.82 5.81 5.36
N ASN A 207 3.10 6.07 6.64
CA ASN A 207 3.93 7.21 7.05
C ASN A 207 5.36 7.13 6.49
N LEU A 208 5.95 5.93 6.46
CA LEU A 208 7.27 5.71 5.85
C LEU A 208 7.29 6.09 4.36
N PHE A 209 6.31 5.62 3.59
CA PHE A 209 6.26 5.90 2.14
C PHE A 209 5.88 7.34 1.83
N LEU A 210 5.06 7.99 2.66
CA LEU A 210 4.84 9.44 2.62
C LEU A 210 6.14 10.21 2.90
N GLY A 211 6.94 9.74 3.85
CA GLY A 211 8.27 10.26 4.14
C GLY A 211 9.22 10.14 2.95
N PHE A 212 9.31 8.96 2.34
CA PHE A 212 10.12 8.73 1.14
C PHE A 212 9.63 9.53 -0.07
N GLY A 213 8.32 9.72 -0.22
CA GLY A 213 7.75 10.63 -1.23
C GLY A 213 8.27 12.07 -1.08
N SER A 214 8.61 12.51 0.14
CA SER A 214 9.16 13.85 0.37
C SER A 214 10.56 14.03 -0.25
N LEU A 215 11.31 12.95 -0.52
CA LEU A 215 12.63 13.03 -1.16
C LEU A 215 12.56 13.60 -2.58
N PHE A 216 11.47 13.37 -3.30
CA PHE A 216 11.22 13.93 -4.63
C PHE A 216 11.09 15.46 -4.63
N VAL A 217 10.70 16.04 -3.50
CA VAL A 217 10.45 17.49 -3.36
C VAL A 217 11.68 18.19 -2.76
N VAL A 218 12.49 17.49 -1.94
CA VAL A 218 13.68 18.05 -1.28
C VAL A 218 14.86 18.20 -2.24
N GLU A 219 15.06 17.31 -3.21
CA GLU A 219 16.17 17.42 -4.20
C GLU A 219 16.16 18.76 -4.98
N VAL A 220 15.01 19.44 -5.07
CA VAL A 220 14.88 20.74 -5.77
C VAL A 220 15.35 21.92 -4.90
N ALA A 221 15.23 21.82 -3.57
CA ALA A 221 15.62 22.89 -2.65
C ALA A 221 17.15 23.03 -2.55
N GLU A 222 17.90 21.93 -2.67
CA GLU A 222 19.37 21.95 -2.61
C GLU A 222 20.04 22.36 -3.94
N LEU A 223 19.31 22.33 -5.06
CA LEU A 223 19.81 22.76 -6.38
C LEU A 223 19.48 24.22 -6.72
N THR A 224 18.70 24.91 -5.87
CA THR A 224 18.29 26.31 -6.06
C THR A 224 18.81 27.26 -4.97
N GLY A 225 19.69 26.78 -4.10
CA GLY A 225 20.38 27.55 -3.05
C GLY A 225 21.80 27.98 -3.41
#